data_AF-A0A380E170-F1
#
_entry.id   AF-A0A380E170-F1
#
_cell.length_a   1.000
_cell.length_b   1.000
_cell.length_c   1.000
_cell.angle_alpha   90.00
_cell.angle_beta   90.00
_cell.angle_gamma   90.00
#
_symmetry.space_group_name_H-M   'P 1'
#
loop_
_entity.id
_entity.type
_entity.pdbx_description
1 polymer ?
#
loop_
_entity_poly.entity_id
_entity_poly.type
_entity_poly.pdbx_seq_one_letter_code
_entity_poly.pdbx_strand_id
1 'polypeptide(L)' 'MAYDGLFTKKMVESLQFLTTGRVHKINQPDNDTILMVVRQNRQNHQLLLSIPSKLFKITIDY' A
#
# COMPACT_ATOMS: atom_id res chain seq x y z
N MET A 1 -11.39 13.36 7.73
CA MET A 1 -10.57 14.14 6.79
C MET A 1 -10.79 13.53 5.43
N ALA A 2 -11.19 14.32 4.43
CA ALA A 2 -11.53 13.79 3.11
C ALA A 2 -10.25 13.25 2.45
N TYR A 3 -10.27 11.98 2.06
CA TYR A 3 -9.34 11.44 1.07
C TYR A 3 -9.66 12.16 -0.25
N ASP A 4 -8.99 13.27 -0.49
CA ASP A 4 -9.15 14.06 -1.71
C ASP A 4 -8.09 13.68 -2.76
N GLY A 5 -8.15 14.34 -3.93
CA GLY A 5 -7.20 14.12 -5.00
C GLY A 5 -5.75 14.49 -4.61
N LEU A 6 -5.55 15.42 -3.68
CA LEU A 6 -4.23 15.85 -3.25
C LEU A 6 -3.56 14.81 -2.36
N PHE A 7 -4.32 14.22 -1.44
CA PHE A 7 -3.86 13.10 -0.63
C PHE A 7 -3.49 11.90 -1.51
N THR A 8 -4.36 11.55 -2.46
CA THR A 8 -4.12 10.45 -3.40
C THR A 8 -2.85 10.68 -4.22
N LYS A 9 -2.62 11.91 -4.72
CA LYS A 9 -1.39 12.27 -5.44
C LYS A 9 -0.14 12.06 -4.59
N LYS A 10 -0.11 12.58 -3.36
CA LYS A 10 1.04 12.42 -2.46
C LYS A 10 1.31 10.96 -2.10
N MET A 11 0.27 10.15 -2.00
CA MET A 11 0.37 8.71 -1.75
C MET A 11 0.92 7.97 -2.96
N VAL A 12 0.50 8.31 -4.18
CA VAL A 12 1.09 7.74 -5.41
C VAL A 12 2.56 8.14 -5.55
N GLU A 13 2.90 9.39 -5.21
CA GLU A 13 4.29 9.87 -5.19
C GLU A 13 5.15 9.10 -4.18
N SER A 14 4.64 8.82 -2.97
CA SER A 14 5.39 8.07 -1.95
C SER A 14 5.62 6.60 -2.31
N LEU A 15 4.83 6.03 -3.21
CA LEU A 15 4.94 4.63 -3.65
C LEU A 15 5.80 4.43 -4.91
N GLN A 16 6.29 5.50 -5.55
CA GLN A 16 7.03 5.42 -6.83
C GLN A 16 8.28 4.54 -6.78
N PHE A 17 8.92 4.40 -5.62
CA PHE A 17 10.12 3.56 -5.50
C PHE A 17 9.83 2.06 -5.67
N LEU A 18 8.56 1.65 -5.56
CA LEU A 18 8.11 0.27 -5.71
C LEU A 18 7.81 -0.13 -7.16
N THR A 19 7.83 0.80 -8.12
CA THR A 19 7.41 0.56 -9.52
C THR A 19 8.17 -0.56 -10.23
N THR A 20 9.45 -0.77 -9.89
CA THR A 20 10.25 -1.89 -10.42
C THR A 20 10.36 -3.09 -9.47
N GLY A 21 9.66 -3.02 -8.32
CA GLY A 21 9.59 -4.10 -7.35
C GLY A 21 8.76 -5.28 -7.84
N ARG A 22 9.05 -6.48 -7.31
CA ARG A 22 8.26 -7.68 -7.59
C ARG A 22 7.26 -7.93 -6.47
N VAL A 23 6.03 -8.30 -6.80
CA VAL A 23 5.08 -8.80 -5.79
C VAL A 23 5.62 -10.13 -5.24
N HIS A 24 5.88 -10.15 -3.94
CA HIS A 24 6.47 -11.30 -3.25
C HIS A 24 5.41 -12.18 -2.58
N LYS A 25 4.39 -11.55 -1.98
CA LYS A 25 3.28 -12.25 -1.32
C LYS A 25 2.03 -11.37 -1.35
N ILE A 26 0.86 -11.99 -1.52
CA ILE A 26 -0.44 -11.36 -1.32
C ILE A 26 -1.17 -12.19 -0.26
N ASN A 27 -1.76 -11.54 0.73
CA ASN A 27 -2.58 -12.16 1.77
C ASN A 27 -3.85 -11.34 1.97
N GLN A 28 -4.99 -12.01 2.08
CA GLN A 28 -6.27 -11.38 2.37
C GLN A 28 -6.74 -11.85 3.75
N PRO A 29 -6.44 -11.11 4.84
CA PRO A 29 -6.86 -11.48 6.18
C PRO A 29 -8.39 -11.42 6.39
N ASP A 30 -9.08 -10.55 5.67
CA ASP A 30 -10.53 -10.37 5.75
C ASP A 30 -11.10 -9.84 4.42
N ASN A 31 -12.42 -9.65 4.35
CA ASN A 31 -13.10 -9.26 3.10
C ASN A 31 -12.72 -7.85 2.60
N ASP A 32 -12.26 -6.97 3.49
CA ASP A 32 -12.05 -5.54 3.20
C ASP A 32 -10.57 -5.15 3.18
N THR A 33 -9.67 -6.09 3.50
CA THR A 33 -8.24 -5.84 3.69
C THR A 33 -7.38 -6.81 2.90
N ILE A 34 -6.41 -6.26 2.17
CA ILE A 34 -5.35 -6.98 1.48
C ILE A 34 -4.00 -6.50 2.03
N LEU A 35 -3.13 -7.45 2.35
CA LEU A 35 -1.73 -7.25 2.68
C LEU A 35 -0.88 -7.73 1.51
N MET A 36 -0.19 -6.80 0.85
CA MET A 36 0.70 -7.10 -0.27
C MET A 36 2.15 -6.79 0.11
N VAL A 37 3.04 -7.77 -0.04
CA VAL A 37 4.47 -7.56 0.15
C VAL A 37 5.12 -7.38 -1.22
N VAL A 38 5.74 -6.23 -1.44
CA VAL A 38 6.54 -5.94 -2.63
C VAL A 38 8.01 -6.02 -2.27
N ARG A 39 8.76 -6.88 -2.96
CA ARG A 39 10.22 -6.97 -2.79
C ARG A 39 10.90 -6.05 -3.79
N GLN A 40 11.62 -5.07 -3.27
CA GLN A 40 12.34 -4.09 -4.06
C GLN A 40 13.71 -3.84 -3.45
N ASN A 41 14.77 -3.73 -4.26
CA ASN A 41 16.13 -3.51 -3.78
C ASN A 41 16.55 -4.43 -2.62
N ARG A 42 16.17 -5.71 -2.69
CA ARG A 42 16.40 -6.76 -1.67
C ARG A 42 15.69 -6.54 -0.32
N GLN A 43 14.85 -5.51 -0.20
CA GLN A 43 14.00 -5.24 0.95
C GLN A 43 12.55 -5.64 0.66
N ASN A 44 11.81 -5.98 1.70
CA ASN A 44 10.39 -6.30 1.60
C ASN A 44 9.61 -5.11 2.14
N HIS A 45 8.69 -4.58 1.34
CA HIS A 45 7.82 -3.48 1.74
C HIS A 45 6.40 -4.03 1.84
N GLN A 46 5.82 -3.96 3.03
CA GLN A 46 4.44 -4.37 3.25
C GLN A 46 3.51 -3.21 2.93
N LEU A 47 2.54 -3.46 2.07
CA LEU A 47 1.47 -2.55 1.70
C LEU A 47 0.17 -3.08 2.29
N LEU A 48 -0.47 -2.27 3.13
CA LEU A 48 -1.83 -2.52 3.59
C LEU A 48 -2.80 -1.77 2.69
N LEU A 49 -3.69 -2.50 2.04
CA LEU A 49 -4.77 -1.99 1.21
C LEU A 49 -6.05 -2.33 1.94
N SER A 50 -6.71 -1.35 2.54
CA SER A 50 -7.96 -1.59 3.27
C SER A 50 -9.02 -0.63 2.78
N ILE A 51 -10.23 -1.16 2.62
CA ILE A 51 -11.43 -0.39 2.31
C ILE A 51 -12.28 -0.30 3.58
N PRO A 52 -12.01 0.61 4.52
CA PRO A 52 -13.04 0.99 5.45
C PRO A 52 -13.74 2.24 4.91
N SER A 53 -15.05 2.33 5.14
CA SER A 53 -15.92 3.47 4.85
C SER A 53 -15.49 4.81 5.48
N LYS A 54 -14.30 4.91 6.08
CA LYS A 54 -13.78 6.09 6.80
C LYS A 54 -12.28 6.40 6.64
N LEU A 55 -11.39 5.43 6.36
CA LEU A 55 -9.92 5.65 6.32
C LEU A 55 -9.14 4.62 5.46
N PHE A 56 -8.85 4.94 4.20
CA PHE A 56 -7.97 4.15 3.34
C PHE A 56 -6.47 4.32 3.71
N LYS A 57 -5.90 3.46 4.55
CA LYS A 57 -4.51 3.61 5.00
C LYS A 57 -3.56 2.69 4.23
N ILE A 58 -2.69 3.24 3.36
CA ILE A 58 -1.46 2.53 2.94
C ILE A 58 -0.35 2.92 3.92
N THR A 59 0.16 1.91 4.63
CA THR A 59 1.36 2.03 5.49
C THR A 59 2.45 1.20 4.84
N ILE A 60 3.68 1.73 4.81
CA ILE A 60 4.90 0.98 4.50
C ILE A 60 5.65 0.77 5.80
N ASP A 61 5.79 -0.48 6.21
CA ASP A 61 6.70 -0.87 7.28
C ASP A 61 8.03 -1.32 6.64
N TYR A 62 9.16 -0.82 7.18
CA TYR A 62 10.53 -1.09 6.71
C TYR A 62 11.16 -2.30 7.40
#